data_AF-A0A843CJU0-F1
#
_entry.id   AF-A0A843CJU0-F1
#
_cell.length_a   1.000
_cell.length_b   1.000
_cell.length_c   1.000
_cell.angle_alpha   90.00
_cell.angle_beta   90.00
_cell.angle_gamma   90.00
#
_symmetry.space_group_name_H-M   'P 1'
#
loop_
_entity.id
_entity.type
_entity.pdbx_description
1 polymer ?
#
loop_
_entity_poly.entity_id
_entity_poly.type
_entity_poly.pdbx_seq_one_letter_code
_entity_poly.pdbx_strand_id
1 'polypeptide(L)'
;MSLSMDDYDGLLDRALSKITQPGGSGERFEVPIAQVQVIGARTIVVNFSDVVDRLNRDPHHVLKYLAKEMATAGSFEGGRGYFQGKFSRETINRLIGVYSNR
;
A
#
# COMPACT_ATOMS: atom_id res chain seq x y z
N MET A 1 -20.23 34.05 20.59
CA MET A 1 -21.25 33.06 20.18
C MET A 1 -20.80 31.74 20.80
N SER A 2 -21.40 31.37 21.94
CA SER A 2 -21.08 30.13 22.65
C SER A 2 -21.88 29.03 21.97
N LEU A 3 -21.25 27.97 21.45
CA LEU A 3 -22.01 26.79 21.06
C LEU A 3 -22.64 26.21 22.33
N SER A 4 -23.96 26.10 22.36
CA SER A 4 -24.68 25.33 23.36
C SER A 4 -24.36 23.84 23.15
N MET A 5 -24.30 23.07 24.24
CA MET A 5 -23.91 21.66 24.21
C MET A 5 -24.84 20.84 23.28
N ASP A 6 -26.12 21.22 23.21
CA ASP A 6 -27.14 20.66 22.31
C ASP A 6 -26.84 20.88 20.82
N ASP A 7 -26.26 22.04 20.44
CA ASP A 7 -25.89 22.32 19.05
C ASP A 7 -24.68 21.49 18.61
N TYR A 8 -23.73 21.24 19.53
CA TYR A 8 -22.57 20.39 19.25
C TYR A 8 -22.98 18.94 19.03
N ASP A 9 -23.87 18.41 19.87
CA ASP A 9 -24.34 17.03 19.80
C ASP A 9 -25.10 16.75 18.49
N GLY A 10 -25.97 17.67 18.07
CA GLY A 10 -26.69 17.57 16.79
C GLY A 10 -25.79 17.68 15.55
N LEU A 11 -24.74 18.50 15.60
CA LEU A 11 -23.75 18.59 14.54
C LEU A 11 -22.87 17.34 14.49
N LEU A 12 -22.53 16.77 15.65
CA LEU A 12 -21.74 15.55 15.78
C LEU A 12 -22.49 14.33 15.25
N ASP A 13 -23.77 14.15 15.62
CA ASP A 13 -24.60 13.04 15.14
C ASP A 13 -24.76 13.09 13.60
N ARG A 14 -25.01 14.28 13.05
CA ARG A 14 -25.04 14.49 11.60
C ARG A 14 -23.71 14.16 10.92
N ALA A 15 -22.59 14.53 11.54
CA ALA A 15 -21.26 14.23 10.99
C ALA A 15 -20.98 12.73 11.02
N LEU A 16 -21.24 12.07 12.15
CA LEU A 16 -21.08 10.62 12.33
C LEU A 16 -21.99 9.81 11.41
N SER A 17 -23.24 10.25 11.20
CA SER A 17 -24.17 9.62 10.27
C SER A 17 -23.74 9.71 8.81
N LYS A 18 -23.00 10.77 8.44
CA LYS A 18 -22.45 10.97 7.08
C LYS A 18 -21.10 10.31 6.85
N ILE A 19 -20.40 9.95 7.91
CA ILE A 19 -19.19 9.14 7.81
C ILE A 19 -19.66 7.71 7.58
N THR A 20 -19.75 7.31 6.30
CA THR A 20 -19.70 5.89 5.93
C THR A 20 -18.56 5.29 6.74
N GLN A 21 -18.87 4.31 7.61
CA GLN A 21 -17.92 3.68 8.54
C GLN A 21 -16.54 3.59 7.89
N PRO A 22 -15.45 3.99 8.56
CA PRO A 22 -14.12 3.71 8.02
C PRO A 22 -14.07 2.21 7.74
N GLY A 23 -14.04 1.85 6.46
CA GLY A 23 -14.11 0.48 5.95
C GLY A 23 -12.83 -0.29 6.21
N GLY A 24 -12.34 -0.24 7.44
CA GLY A 24 -11.29 -1.08 7.95
C GLY A 24 -11.73 -1.54 9.31
N SER A 25 -12.25 -2.76 9.39
CA SER A 25 -12.07 -3.56 10.60
C SER A 25 -10.65 -3.32 11.08
N GLY A 26 -10.44 -3.05 12.37
CA GLY A 26 -9.12 -2.93 12.99
C GLY A 26 -8.31 -4.23 12.96
N GLU A 27 -8.55 -5.09 11.96
CA GLU A 27 -7.69 -6.18 11.57
C GLU A 27 -6.37 -5.56 11.14
N ARG A 28 -5.30 -6.02 11.78
CA ARG A 28 -3.95 -5.60 11.40
C ARG A 28 -3.82 -5.86 9.90
N PHE A 29 -3.50 -4.80 9.16
CA PHE A 29 -3.25 -4.92 7.73
C PHE A 29 -2.03 -5.82 7.53
N GLU A 30 -2.24 -7.11 7.30
CA GLU A 30 -1.20 -8.08 7.03
C GLU A 30 -0.79 -7.96 5.57
N VAL A 31 0.30 -7.21 5.33
CA VAL A 31 0.91 -7.13 4.00
C VAL A 31 1.33 -8.54 3.57
N PRO A 32 0.83 -9.08 2.45
CA PRO A 32 1.23 -10.40 1.99
C PRO A 32 2.73 -10.42 1.66
N ILE A 33 3.40 -11.53 1.99
CA ILE A 33 4.82 -11.71 1.71
C ILE A 33 5.03 -11.67 0.19
N ALA A 34 5.84 -10.73 -0.30
CA ALA A 34 6.20 -10.64 -1.71
C ALA A 34 7.03 -11.87 -2.12
N GLN A 35 6.57 -12.55 -3.17
CA GLN A 35 7.27 -13.64 -3.83
C GLN A 35 8.24 -13.06 -4.84
N VAL A 36 9.53 -13.15 -4.52
CA VAL A 36 10.61 -12.54 -5.29
C VAL A 36 11.48 -13.63 -5.90
N GLN A 37 11.70 -13.55 -7.22
CA GLN A 37 12.64 -14.39 -7.95
C GLN A 37 13.75 -13.52 -8.53
N VAL A 38 15.00 -13.87 -8.22
CA VAL A 38 16.17 -13.19 -8.74
C VAL A 38 16.74 -14.02 -9.89
N ILE A 39 16.71 -13.47 -11.10
CA ILE A 39 17.23 -14.12 -12.31
C ILE A 39 18.41 -13.31 -12.83
N GLY A 40 19.63 -13.76 -12.57
CA GLY A 40 20.85 -13.04 -12.97
C GLY A 40 20.97 -11.67 -12.29
N ALA A 41 20.84 -10.60 -13.08
CA ALA A 41 20.90 -9.21 -12.64
C ALA A 41 19.52 -8.53 -12.55
N ARG A 42 18.41 -9.27 -12.71
CA ARG A 42 17.04 -8.74 -12.58
C ARG A 42 16.29 -9.44 -11.45
N THR A 43 15.40 -8.70 -10.82
CA THR A 43 14.51 -9.19 -9.76
C THR A 43 13.07 -9.12 -10.24
N ILE A 44 12.33 -10.21 -10.07
CA ILE A 44 10.94 -10.35 -10.51
C ILE A 44 10.07 -10.61 -9.28
N VAL A 45 9.07 -9.78 -9.08
CA VAL A 45 8.04 -9.94 -8.05
C VAL A 45 6.82 -10.59 -8.71
N VAL A 46 6.59 -11.87 -8.42
CA VAL A 46 5.55 -12.67 -9.10
C VAL A 46 4.16 -12.27 -8.65
N ASN A 47 3.98 -12.02 -7.35
CA ASN A 47 2.69 -11.66 -6.75
C ASN A 47 2.50 -10.15 -6.59
N PHE A 48 3.09 -9.33 -7.47
CA PHE A 48 3.01 -7.88 -7.35
C PHE A 48 1.57 -7.37 -7.41
N SER A 49 0.75 -7.93 -8.31
CA SER A 49 -0.67 -7.59 -8.39
C SER A 49 -1.43 -7.89 -7.10
N ASP A 50 -1.18 -9.05 -6.48
CA ASP A 50 -1.80 -9.47 -5.22
C ASP A 50 -1.43 -8.53 -4.06
N VAL A 51 -0.15 -8.15 -3.99
CA VAL A 51 0.35 -7.20 -2.98
C VAL A 51 -0.36 -5.86 -3.12
N VAL A 52 -0.48 -5.35 -4.35
CA VAL A 52 -1.10 -4.04 -4.62
C VAL A 52 -2.61 -4.07 -4.41
N ASP A 53 -3.28 -5.14 -4.82
CA ASP A 53 -4.72 -5.35 -4.64
C ASP A 53 -5.07 -5.35 -3.15
N ARG A 54 -4.27 -6.07 -2.34
CA ARG A 54 -4.40 -6.04 -0.88
C ARG A 54 -4.19 -4.65 -0.31
N LEU A 55 -3.19 -3.90 -0.79
CA LEU A 55 -2.94 -2.51 -0.39
C LEU A 55 -4.07 -1.56 -0.80
N ASN A 56 -4.96 -1.98 -1.70
CA ASN A 56 -6.02 -1.16 -2.28
C ASN A 56 -5.44 0.14 -2.88
N ARG A 57 -4.32 0.02 -3.58
CA ARG A 57 -3.58 1.14 -4.21
C ARG A 57 -3.37 0.90 -5.70
N ASP A 58 -2.95 1.95 -6.41
CA ASP A 58 -2.64 1.84 -7.83
C ASP A 58 -1.27 1.15 -8.06
N PRO A 59 -1.18 0.13 -8.94
CA PRO A 59 0.06 -0.58 -9.25
C PRO A 59 1.19 0.32 -9.73
N HIS A 60 0.90 1.34 -10.54
CA HIS A 60 1.91 2.24 -11.07
C HIS A 60 2.50 3.12 -9.97
N HIS A 61 1.68 3.49 -8.98
CA HIS A 61 2.15 4.30 -7.85
C HIS A 61 3.10 3.50 -6.95
N VAL A 62 2.73 2.27 -6.60
CA VAL A 62 3.58 1.36 -5.81
C VAL A 62 4.87 1.03 -6.58
N LEU A 63 4.77 0.76 -7.89
CA LEU A 63 5.92 0.50 -8.74
C LEU A 63 6.88 1.69 -8.76
N LYS A 64 6.35 2.91 -8.94
CA LYS A 64 7.15 4.15 -8.96
C LYS A 64 7.83 4.40 -7.61
N TYR A 65 7.14 4.14 -6.51
CA TYR A 65 7.73 4.25 -5.17
C TYR A 65 8.88 3.26 -4.99
N LEU A 66 8.66 1.98 -5.29
CA LEU A 66 9.68 0.94 -5.18
C LEU A 66 10.87 1.21 -6.10
N ALA A 67 10.62 1.61 -7.35
CA ALA A 67 11.66 2.00 -8.30
C ALA A 67 12.52 3.16 -7.77
N LYS A 68 11.89 4.16 -7.14
CA LYS A 68 12.59 5.30 -6.55
C LYS A 68 13.44 4.88 -5.35
N GLU A 69 12.90 4.09 -4.43
CA GLU A 69 13.61 3.64 -3.23
C GLU A 69 14.76 2.67 -3.55
N MET A 70 14.58 1.85 -4.60
CA MET A 70 15.61 0.91 -5.06
C MET A 70 16.59 1.53 -6.05
N ALA A 71 16.45 2.81 -6.39
CA ALA A 71 17.24 3.52 -7.40
C ALA A 71 17.35 2.75 -8.74
N THR A 72 16.25 2.12 -9.14
CA THR A 72 16.22 1.14 -10.22
C THR A 72 15.05 1.38 -11.16
N ALA A 73 15.22 1.04 -12.44
CA ALA A 73 14.11 0.96 -13.37
C ALA A 73 13.21 -0.25 -13.06
N GLY A 74 11.92 0.02 -12.85
CA GLY A 74 10.88 -0.98 -12.65
C GLY A 74 9.86 -0.98 -13.78
N SER A 75 9.37 -2.15 -14.17
CA SER A 75 8.25 -2.31 -15.12
C SER A 75 7.21 -3.25 -14.52
N PHE A 76 5.94 -3.02 -14.80
CA PHE A 76 4.85 -3.91 -14.39
C PHE A 76 4.22 -4.53 -15.64
N GLU A 77 4.25 -5.86 -15.74
CA GLU A 77 3.67 -6.58 -16.88
C GLU A 77 3.08 -7.92 -16.43
N GLY A 78 1.85 -8.21 -16.87
CA GLY A 78 1.18 -9.50 -16.60
C GLY A 78 1.00 -9.83 -15.11
N GLY A 79 0.78 -8.81 -14.27
CA GLY A 79 0.62 -8.98 -12.82
C GLY A 79 1.93 -9.09 -12.04
N ARG A 80 3.08 -9.00 -12.73
CA ARG A 80 4.42 -9.15 -12.13
C ARG A 80 5.19 -7.84 -12.21
N GLY A 81 5.97 -7.55 -11.16
CA GLY A 81 6.89 -6.41 -11.12
C GLY A 81 8.29 -6.83 -11.51
N TYR A 82 8.86 -6.23 -12.54
CA TYR A 82 10.24 -6.42 -12.98
C TYR A 82 11.10 -5.27 -12.49
N PHE A 83 12.24 -5.57 -11.89
CA PHE A 83 13.20 -4.60 -11.40
C PHE A 83 14.60 -4.94 -11.89
N GLN A 84 15.34 -3.94 -12.38
CA GLN A 84 16.73 -4.09 -12.79
C GLN A 84 17.64 -4.03 -11.55
N GLY A 85 18.27 -5.14 -11.18
CA GLY A 85 19.12 -5.27 -10.00
C GLY A 85 18.84 -6.55 -9.21
N LYS A 86 19.72 -6.85 -8.25
CA LYS A 86 19.53 -7.93 -7.28
C LYS A 86 18.92 -7.37 -6.00
N PHE A 87 17.66 -7.70 -5.74
CA PHE A 87 16.98 -7.32 -4.52
C PHE A 87 16.49 -8.56 -3.79
N SER A 88 16.82 -8.64 -2.51
CA SER A 88 16.34 -9.70 -1.63
C SER A 88 14.85 -9.50 -1.33
N ARG A 89 14.14 -10.62 -1.09
CA ARG A 89 12.74 -10.62 -0.63
C ARG A 89 12.52 -9.72 0.60
N GLU A 90 13.49 -9.70 1.50
CA GLU A 90 13.42 -8.92 2.75
C GLU A 90 13.40 -7.42 2.48
N THR A 91 14.24 -6.95 1.55
CA THR A 91 14.30 -5.54 1.16
C THR A 91 12.97 -5.08 0.57
N ILE A 92 12.40 -5.87 -0.34
CA ILE A 92 11.12 -5.56 -0.98
C ILE A 92 9.99 -5.55 0.05
N ASN A 93 9.89 -6.57 0.89
CA ASN A 93 8.88 -6.61 1.95
C ASN A 93 9.00 -5.44 2.93
N ARG A 94 10.24 -5.06 3.30
CA ARG A 94 10.49 -3.90 4.14
C ARG A 94 9.99 -2.60 3.50
N LEU A 95 10.28 -2.39 2.22
CA LEU A 95 9.82 -1.20 1.49
C LEU A 95 8.29 -1.15 1.38
N ILE A 96 7.64 -2.28 1.13
CA ILE A 96 6.17 -2.36 1.10
C ILE A 96 5.60 -2.05 2.49
N GLY A 97 6.21 -2.56 3.56
CA GLY A 97 5.80 -2.26 4.93
C GLY A 97 5.94 -0.76 5.27
N VAL A 98 7.04 -0.13 4.86
CA VAL A 98 7.25 1.33 5.02
C VAL A 98 6.22 2.12 4.23
N TYR A 99 5.88 1.67 3.02
CA TYR A 99 4.87 2.30 2.18
C TYR A 99 3.47 2.22 2.78
N SER A 100 3.10 1.09 3.40
CA SER A 100 1.79 0.89 4.04
C SER A 100 1.60 1.74 5.30
N ASN A 101 2.68 2.11 5.99
CA ASN A 101 2.63 2.87 7.23
C ASN A 101 2.77 4.39 7.03
N ARG A 102 2.58 4.87 5.80
CA ARG A 102 2.75 6.27 5.41
C ARG A 102 1.51 6.80 4.72
#